data_AF-A0A958KJX1-F1
#
_entry.id   AF-A0A958KJX1-F1
#
_cell.length_a   1.000
_cell.length_b   1.000
_cell.length_c   1.000
_cell.angle_alpha   90.00
_cell.angle_beta   90.00
_cell.angle_gamma   90.00
#
_symmetry.space_group_name_H-M   'P 1'
#
loop_
_entity.id
_entity.type
_entity.pdbx_description
1 polymer ?
#
loop_
_entity_poly.entity_id
_entity_poly.type
_entity_poly.pdbx_seq_one_letter_code
_entity_poly.pdbx_strand_id
1 'polypeptide(L)'
;VAPGSAAEEIGLQVGDRFVAIEGTSVNSLSDLKMGLMLGAEGRKLGLKVERNGTHREFTVASEALFRDSAWTFPQLGVQVDAFEVRDVGGPVDWAALSLADCGRVVDGSRRFFLGLFKHPTNARHASGPIGMVRAIKQTSEVRLTALLWVAAMISMALAVFNLVPAAILDGTRMLFASLHIALGKAIPRRVQSVYTAVTAMMLVWLMIFSTYGDVVRLFIA
;
A
#
# COMPACT_ATOMS: atom_id res chain seq x y z
N VAL A 1 17.37 14.87 6.44
CA VAL A 1 17.57 13.48 6.94
C VAL A 1 17.47 13.53 8.44
N ALA A 2 16.68 12.65 9.07
CA ALA A 2 16.51 12.63 10.52
C ALA A 2 17.69 11.90 11.20
N PRO A 3 18.20 12.39 12.35
CA PRO A 3 19.24 11.71 13.11
C PRO A 3 18.77 10.33 13.61
N GLY A 4 19.64 9.32 13.56
CA GLY A 4 19.37 7.94 13.96
C GLY A 4 18.48 7.14 12.99
N SER A 5 18.10 7.72 11.86
CA SER A 5 17.19 7.09 10.89
C SER A 5 17.89 6.12 9.95
N ALA A 6 17.11 5.23 9.33
CA ALA A 6 17.61 4.32 8.29
C ALA A 6 18.29 5.06 7.12
N ALA A 7 17.84 6.28 6.79
CA ALA A 7 18.48 7.12 5.79
C ALA A 7 19.88 7.60 6.19
N GLU A 8 20.07 7.95 7.47
CA GLU A 8 21.38 8.37 7.95
C GLU A 8 22.35 7.19 8.00
N GLU A 9 21.90 6.02 8.46
CA GLU A 9 22.71 4.79 8.54
C GLU A 9 23.28 4.37 7.18
N ILE A 10 22.51 4.52 6.11
CA ILE A 10 22.95 4.21 4.75
C ILE A 10 23.71 5.37 4.08
N GLY A 11 23.85 6.53 4.75
CA GLY A 11 24.61 7.67 4.25
C GLY A 11 23.87 8.53 3.20
N LEU A 12 22.54 8.54 3.22
CA LEU A 12 21.78 9.53 2.46
C LEU A 12 22.06 10.93 2.98
N GLN A 13 22.11 11.89 2.07
CA GLN A 13 22.42 13.28 2.36
C GLN A 13 21.31 14.19 1.85
N VAL A 14 21.21 15.37 2.45
CA VAL A 14 20.34 16.43 1.92
C VAL A 14 20.81 16.79 0.52
N GLY A 15 19.88 16.84 -0.43
CA GLY A 15 20.17 17.05 -1.86
C GLY A 15 20.19 15.78 -2.70
N ASP A 16 20.05 14.59 -2.09
CA ASP A 16 19.84 13.35 -2.84
C ASP A 16 18.47 13.32 -3.52
N ARG A 17 18.46 13.02 -4.82
CA ARG A 17 17.24 12.83 -5.60
C ARG A 17 16.97 11.35 -5.80
N PHE A 18 15.82 10.85 -5.36
CA PHE A 18 15.43 9.45 -5.61
C PHE A 18 15.10 9.23 -7.08
N VAL A 19 15.71 8.21 -7.69
CA VAL A 19 15.54 7.88 -9.13
C VAL A 19 14.86 6.53 -9.30
N ALA A 20 15.22 5.54 -8.48
CA ALA A 20 14.59 4.22 -8.52
C ALA A 20 14.66 3.49 -7.18
N ILE A 21 13.74 2.55 -6.96
CA ILE A 21 13.68 1.63 -5.83
C ILE A 21 13.41 0.23 -6.38
N GLU A 22 14.28 -0.74 -6.07
CA GLU A 22 14.18 -2.12 -6.60
C GLU A 22 13.99 -2.15 -8.13
N GLY A 23 14.73 -1.28 -8.84
CA GLY A 23 14.64 -1.14 -10.30
C GLY A 23 13.36 -0.43 -10.82
N THR A 24 12.42 -0.06 -9.94
CA THR A 24 11.23 0.71 -10.30
C THR A 24 11.52 2.20 -10.23
N SER A 25 11.27 2.95 -11.32
CA SER A 25 11.50 4.40 -11.35
C SER A 25 10.60 5.15 -10.37
N VAL A 26 11.18 6.12 -9.66
CA VAL A 26 10.49 6.99 -8.70
C VAL A 26 10.39 8.38 -9.28
N ASN A 27 9.18 8.85 -9.57
CA ASN A 27 8.93 10.18 -10.14
C ASN A 27 8.06 11.06 -9.23
N SER A 28 7.42 10.47 -8.22
CA SER A 28 6.52 11.17 -7.30
C SER A 28 6.70 10.70 -5.85
N LEU A 29 6.18 11.48 -4.90
CA LEU A 29 6.15 11.08 -3.49
C LEU A 29 5.38 9.78 -3.31
N SER A 30 4.34 9.58 -4.12
CA SER A 30 3.54 8.36 -4.15
C SER A 30 4.36 7.16 -4.63
N ASP A 31 5.18 7.32 -5.67
CA ASP A 31 6.08 6.26 -6.15
C ASP A 31 7.14 5.92 -5.10
N LEU A 32 7.70 6.92 -4.43
CA LEU A 32 8.67 6.73 -3.34
C LEU A 32 8.03 5.92 -2.20
N LYS A 33 6.85 6.35 -1.73
CA LYS A 33 6.12 5.66 -0.65
C LYS A 33 5.71 4.23 -1.06
N MET A 34 5.19 4.06 -2.28
CA MET A 34 4.80 2.75 -2.81
C MET A 34 6.00 1.83 -3.01
N GLY A 35 7.11 2.35 -3.55
CA GLY A 35 8.35 1.60 -3.74
C GLY A 35 8.97 1.16 -2.41
N LEU A 36 8.98 2.04 -1.41
CA LEU A 36 9.36 1.68 -0.04
C LEU A 36 8.43 0.59 0.53
N MET A 37 7.12 0.73 0.36
CA MET A 37 6.13 -0.22 0.87
C MET A 37 6.28 -1.62 0.26
N LEU A 38 6.43 -1.71 -1.07
CA LEU A 38 6.56 -2.99 -1.78
C LEU A 38 7.95 -3.60 -1.64
N GLY A 39 9.00 -2.78 -1.62
CA GLY A 39 10.37 -3.29 -1.55
C GLY A 39 10.81 -3.64 -0.12
N ALA A 40 10.19 -3.05 0.91
CA ALA A 40 10.41 -3.43 2.31
C ALA A 40 9.96 -4.88 2.62
N GLU A 41 9.29 -5.55 1.67
CA GLU A 41 8.97 -6.99 1.74
C GLU A 41 10.21 -7.90 1.69
N GLY A 42 11.33 -7.42 1.13
CA GLY A 42 12.61 -8.15 1.10
C GLY A 42 13.38 -8.07 2.42
N ARG A 43 14.55 -8.74 2.53
CA ARG A 43 15.49 -8.51 3.66
C ARG A 43 16.30 -7.22 3.50
N LYS A 44 16.48 -6.81 2.25
CA LYS A 44 17.27 -5.65 1.84
C LYS A 44 16.53 -4.96 0.70
N LEU A 45 16.56 -3.64 0.72
CA LEU A 45 15.94 -2.78 -0.26
C LEU A 45 17.03 -1.95 -0.97
N GLY A 46 17.13 -2.09 -2.28
CA GLY A 46 17.98 -1.31 -3.16
C GLY A 46 17.34 0.04 -3.50
N LEU A 47 18.07 1.11 -3.21
CA LEU A 47 17.71 2.49 -3.50
C LEU A 47 18.72 3.05 -4.50
N LYS A 48 18.23 3.70 -5.55
CA LYS A 48 19.06 4.43 -6.50
C LYS A 48 18.75 5.91 -6.39
N VAL A 49 19.74 6.70 -6.06
CA VAL A 49 19.64 8.15 -5.95
C VAL A 49 20.64 8.83 -6.89
N GLU A 50 20.36 10.08 -7.21
CA GLU A 50 21.23 10.96 -7.95
C GLU A 50 21.75 12.04 -6.99
N ARG A 51 23.08 12.12 -6.86
CA ARG A 51 23.78 13.14 -6.06
C ARG A 51 24.75 13.86 -6.98
N ASN A 52 24.56 15.16 -7.18
CA ASN A 52 25.41 16.00 -8.05
C ASN A 52 25.57 15.42 -9.48
N GLY A 53 24.49 14.89 -10.08
CA GLY A 53 24.51 14.29 -11.42
C GLY A 53 25.13 12.90 -11.51
N THR A 54 25.58 12.32 -10.39
CA THR A 54 26.09 10.94 -10.33
C THR A 54 25.08 10.01 -9.66
N HIS A 55 24.82 8.87 -10.27
CA HIS A 55 23.98 7.84 -9.65
C HIS A 55 24.75 7.11 -8.55
N ARG A 56 24.11 6.99 -7.39
CA ARG A 56 24.59 6.20 -6.26
C ARG A 56 23.53 5.18 -5.89
N GLU A 57 24.00 3.97 -5.59
CA GLU A 57 23.14 2.88 -5.16
C GLU A 57 23.40 2.62 -3.68
N PHE A 58 22.30 2.55 -2.92
CA PHE A 58 22.28 2.31 -1.50
C PHE A 58 21.46 1.07 -1.23
N THR A 59 21.75 0.38 -0.12
CA THR A 59 20.97 -0.77 0.30
C THR A 59 20.59 -0.59 1.76
N VAL A 60 19.30 -0.60 2.04
CA VAL A 60 18.75 -0.46 3.39
C VAL A 60 18.17 -1.79 3.85
N ALA A 61 18.46 -2.19 5.09
CA ALA A 61 17.83 -3.36 5.68
C ALA A 61 16.36 -3.04 5.99
N SER A 62 15.43 -3.92 5.61
CA SER A 62 14.01 -3.65 5.79
C SER A 62 13.63 -3.47 7.26
N GLU A 63 14.31 -4.16 8.18
CA GLU A 63 14.13 -4.01 9.63
C GLU A 63 14.39 -2.57 10.12
N ALA A 64 15.36 -1.87 9.53
CA ALA A 64 15.67 -0.49 9.87
C ALA A 64 14.53 0.47 9.47
N LEU A 65 13.74 0.11 8.45
CA LEU A 65 12.61 0.93 7.99
C LEU A 65 11.42 0.92 8.97
N PHE A 66 11.37 -0.02 9.91
CA PHE A 66 10.28 -0.14 10.87
C PHE A 66 10.67 0.32 12.29
N ARG A 67 11.91 0.78 12.51
CA ARG A 67 12.49 1.03 13.85
C ARG A 67 11.76 2.13 14.65
N ASP A 68 11.54 3.29 14.03
CA ASP A 68 10.86 4.44 14.66
C ASP A 68 9.38 4.54 14.27
N SER A 69 8.90 3.51 13.57
CA SER A 69 7.57 3.48 13.03
C SER A 69 6.64 2.78 14.02
N ALA A 70 5.78 3.56 14.69
CA ALA A 70 4.57 3.01 15.32
C ALA A 70 3.61 2.35 14.29
N TRP A 71 3.98 2.41 13.01
CA TRP A 71 3.29 1.90 11.85
C TRP A 71 3.90 0.62 11.30
N THR A 72 3.02 -0.13 10.66
CA THR A 72 3.30 -1.14 9.64
C THR A 72 3.87 -0.57 8.33
N PHE A 73 4.06 0.75 8.22
CA PHE A 73 4.55 1.39 6.99
C PHE A 73 6.05 1.66 7.11
N PRO A 74 6.86 1.27 6.11
CA PRO A 74 8.30 1.52 6.14
C PRO A 74 8.60 3.02 6.07
N GLN A 75 9.45 3.49 6.98
CA GLN A 75 9.92 4.87 7.04
C GLN A 75 11.43 4.93 6.85
N LEU A 76 11.87 5.76 5.92
CA LEU A 76 13.28 5.98 5.67
C LEU A 76 13.86 7.07 6.61
N GLY A 77 13.01 7.93 7.19
CA GLY A 77 13.44 9.08 8.01
C GLY A 77 13.95 10.27 7.18
N VAL A 78 13.41 10.47 5.98
CA VAL A 78 13.70 11.63 5.14
C VAL A 78 12.51 12.58 5.09
N GLN A 79 12.80 13.87 5.17
CA GLN A 79 11.86 14.93 4.81
C GLN A 79 12.10 15.29 3.35
N VAL A 80 11.03 15.36 2.56
CA VAL A 80 11.09 15.71 1.14
C VAL A 80 10.50 17.10 0.97
N ASP A 81 11.34 18.08 0.62
CA ASP A 81 10.97 19.51 0.59
C ASP A 81 9.97 19.84 -0.53
N ALA A 82 10.11 19.23 -1.71
CA ALA A 82 9.11 19.25 -2.77
C ALA A 82 9.49 18.25 -3.86
N PHE A 83 8.51 17.57 -4.44
CA PHE A 83 8.68 17.07 -5.80
C PHE A 83 8.52 18.27 -6.73
N GLU A 84 9.39 18.39 -7.73
CA GLU A 84 9.15 19.34 -8.83
C GLU A 84 7.72 19.13 -9.32
N VAL A 85 6.92 20.20 -9.28
CA VAL A 85 5.58 20.17 -9.85
C VAL A 85 5.79 19.97 -11.35
N ARG A 86 5.63 18.72 -11.77
CA ARG A 86 5.68 18.36 -13.17
C ARG A 86 4.51 19.07 -13.83
N ASP A 87 4.82 19.99 -14.76
CA ASP A 87 3.79 20.53 -15.63
C ASP A 87 3.33 19.39 -16.54
N VAL A 88 2.18 18.83 -16.21
CA VAL A 88 1.61 17.68 -16.91
C VAL A 88 0.90 18.12 -18.18
N GLY A 89 0.75 19.43 -18.42
CA GLY A 89 0.01 19.97 -19.55
C GLY A 89 -1.47 20.14 -19.25
N GLY A 90 -2.32 19.72 -20.18
CA GLY A 90 -3.75 20.01 -20.15
C GLY A 90 -4.59 19.05 -19.30
N PRO A 91 -5.92 19.29 -19.18
CA PRO A 91 -6.84 18.43 -18.42
C PRO A 91 -6.85 16.97 -18.88
N VAL A 92 -6.62 16.72 -20.16
CA VAL A 92 -6.56 15.36 -20.75
C VAL A 92 -5.31 14.62 -20.28
N ASP A 93 -4.17 15.30 -20.23
CA ASP A 93 -2.90 14.73 -19.78
C ASP A 93 -2.97 14.39 -18.28
N TRP A 94 -3.63 15.25 -17.49
CA TRP A 94 -3.94 14.98 -16.08
C TRP A 94 -4.85 13.77 -15.89
N ALA A 95 -5.87 13.62 -16.73
CA ALA A 95 -6.75 12.45 -16.70
C ALA A 95 -5.97 11.17 -17.04
N ALA A 96 -5.15 11.21 -18.10
CA ALA A 96 -4.32 10.08 -18.50
C ALA A 96 -3.30 9.69 -17.41
N LEU A 97 -2.66 10.67 -16.77
CA LEU A 97 -1.76 10.44 -15.64
C LEU A 97 -2.50 9.81 -14.46
N SER A 98 -3.68 10.32 -14.12
CA SER A 98 -4.50 9.80 -13.03
C SER A 98 -4.94 8.35 -13.29
N LEU A 99 -5.29 7.99 -14.53
CA LEU A 99 -5.56 6.60 -14.91
C LEU A 99 -4.34 5.70 -14.77
N ALA A 100 -3.15 6.19 -15.17
CA ALA A 100 -1.91 5.46 -14.99
C ALA A 100 -1.59 5.22 -13.50
N ASP A 101 -1.80 6.22 -12.64
CA ASP A 101 -1.65 6.11 -11.19
C ASP A 101 -2.62 5.11 -10.57
N CYS A 102 -3.89 5.13 -10.98
CA CYS A 102 -4.86 4.10 -10.59
C CYS A 102 -4.34 2.70 -10.97
N GLY A 103 -3.83 2.53 -12.19
CA GLY A 103 -3.22 1.27 -12.65
C GLY A 103 -2.07 0.81 -11.76
N ARG A 104 -1.18 1.73 -11.33
CA ARG A 104 -0.08 1.43 -10.41
C ARG A 104 -0.58 0.97 -9.04
N VAL A 105 -1.63 1.58 -8.50
CA VAL A 105 -2.21 1.18 -7.21
C VAL A 105 -2.86 -0.20 -7.30
N VAL A 106 -3.55 -0.51 -8.41
CA VAL A 106 -4.08 -1.87 -8.63
C VAL A 106 -2.96 -2.89 -8.73
N ASP A 107 -1.90 -2.58 -9.48
CA ASP A 107 -0.76 -3.48 -9.65
C ASP A 107 0.00 -3.73 -8.33
N GLY A 108 0.23 -2.66 -7.55
CA GLY A 108 0.81 -2.77 -6.20
C GLY A 108 -0.06 -3.62 -5.28
N SER A 109 -1.38 -3.40 -5.30
CA SER A 109 -2.33 -4.22 -4.53
C SER A 109 -2.28 -5.70 -4.94
N ARG A 110 -2.22 -6.00 -6.25
CA ARG A 110 -2.06 -7.37 -6.78
C ARG A 110 -0.76 -8.01 -6.27
N ARG A 111 0.35 -7.28 -6.32
CA ARG A 111 1.66 -7.76 -5.83
C ARG A 111 1.62 -8.07 -4.34
N PHE A 112 1.03 -7.20 -3.53
CA PHE A 112 0.85 -7.42 -2.10
C PHE A 112 0.04 -8.69 -1.81
N PHE A 113 -1.14 -8.85 -2.43
CA PHE A 113 -1.96 -10.05 -2.24
C PHE A 113 -1.25 -11.34 -2.67
N LEU A 114 -0.53 -11.33 -3.78
CA LEU A 114 0.28 -12.47 -4.22
C LEU A 114 1.47 -12.74 -3.29
N GLY A 115 2.06 -11.68 -2.72
CA GLY A 115 3.15 -11.74 -1.75
C GLY A 115 2.75 -12.44 -0.46
N LEU A 116 1.51 -12.26 0.02
CA LEU A 116 0.99 -12.97 1.20
C LEU A 116 1.10 -14.49 1.08
N PHE A 117 0.94 -15.05 -0.12
CA PHE A 117 1.06 -16.49 -0.35
C PHE A 117 2.52 -16.97 -0.43
N LYS A 118 3.45 -16.11 -0.88
CA LYS A 118 4.87 -16.46 -1.04
C LYS A 118 5.67 -16.29 0.26
N HIS A 119 5.30 -15.30 1.08
CA HIS A 119 5.98 -14.95 2.31
C HIS A 119 4.95 -14.68 3.43
N PRO A 120 4.56 -15.71 4.21
CA PRO A 120 3.53 -15.59 5.25
C PRO A 120 3.85 -14.60 6.37
N THR A 121 5.14 -14.26 6.55
CA THR A 121 5.61 -13.21 7.48
C THR A 121 5.05 -11.83 7.12
N ASN A 122 4.61 -11.62 5.88
CA ASN A 122 4.03 -10.37 5.39
C ASN A 122 2.69 -10.03 6.07
N ALA A 123 1.96 -11.02 6.60
CA ALA A 123 0.72 -10.79 7.34
C ALA A 123 0.93 -10.02 8.64
N ARG A 124 2.15 -10.04 9.22
CA ARG A 124 2.49 -9.23 10.40
C ARG A 124 2.47 -7.73 10.09
N HIS A 125 2.72 -7.39 8.82
CA HIS A 125 2.69 -6.05 8.27
C HIS A 125 1.38 -5.75 7.55
N ALA A 126 0.27 -6.39 7.92
CA ALA A 126 -1.06 -5.88 7.61
C ALA A 126 -1.61 -5.13 8.83
N SER A 127 -1.92 -3.85 8.67
CA SER A 127 -2.63 -3.06 9.68
C SER A 127 -4.11 -3.43 9.68
N GLY A 128 -4.66 -3.76 10.85
CA GLY A 128 -6.10 -3.97 11.00
C GLY A 128 -6.89 -2.65 11.05
N PRO A 129 -8.21 -2.74 11.30
CA PRO A 129 -9.10 -1.58 11.34
C PRO A 129 -8.68 -0.50 12.35
N ILE A 130 -8.14 -0.92 13.50
CA ILE A 130 -7.67 0.00 14.54
C ILE A 130 -6.39 0.71 14.09
N GLY A 131 -5.49 -0.02 13.42
CA GLY A 131 -4.33 0.58 12.76
C GLY A 131 -4.72 1.68 11.78
N MET A 132 -5.75 1.47 10.94
CA MET A 132 -6.19 2.49 9.99
C MET A 132 -6.68 3.79 10.66
N VAL A 133 -7.44 3.70 11.75
CA VAL A 133 -7.95 4.89 12.48
C VAL A 133 -6.81 5.77 13.01
N ARG A 134 -5.70 5.17 13.46
CA ARG A 134 -4.54 5.92 13.97
C ARG A 134 -3.81 6.68 12.84
N ALA A 135 -3.90 6.20 11.59
CA ALA A 135 -3.17 6.75 10.43
C ALA A 135 -3.79 8.07 10.02
N ILE A 136 -5.11 8.05 10.01
CA ILE A 136 -5.95 9.22 9.78
C ILE A 136 -5.69 10.27 10.86
N LYS A 137 -5.60 9.86 12.15
CA LYS A 137 -5.34 10.79 13.26
C LYS A 137 -3.99 11.50 13.20
N GLN A 138 -2.94 10.84 12.71
CA GLN A 138 -1.59 11.43 12.66
C GLN A 138 -1.38 12.36 11.46
N THR A 139 -2.33 12.41 10.52
CA THR A 139 -2.34 13.35 9.38
C THR A 139 -3.03 14.68 9.76
N SER A 140 -3.16 14.98 11.06
CA SER A 140 -3.93 16.10 11.61
C SER A 140 -3.32 17.49 11.42
N GLU A 141 -2.17 17.62 10.74
CA GLU A 141 -1.67 18.92 10.28
C GLU A 141 -2.24 19.21 8.88
N VAL A 142 -3.46 19.74 8.86
CA VAL A 142 -4.35 19.73 7.70
C VAL A 142 -3.93 20.73 6.61
N ARG A 143 -3.56 20.20 5.44
CA ARG A 143 -3.72 20.86 4.12
C ARG A 143 -4.84 20.15 3.36
N LEU A 144 -5.70 20.88 2.63
CA LEU A 144 -6.79 20.32 1.81
C LEU A 144 -6.30 19.21 0.87
N THR A 145 -5.08 19.36 0.35
CA THR A 145 -4.40 18.39 -0.51
C THR A 145 -4.16 17.04 0.19
N ALA A 146 -3.81 17.04 1.47
CA ALA A 146 -3.59 15.81 2.24
C ALA A 146 -4.92 15.06 2.46
N LEU A 147 -6.01 15.80 2.72
CA LEU A 147 -7.34 15.21 2.89
C LEU A 147 -7.83 14.55 1.60
N LEU A 148 -7.68 15.23 0.45
CA LEU A 148 -8.04 14.68 -0.86
C LEU A 148 -7.22 13.43 -1.19
N TRP A 149 -5.93 13.41 -0.83
CA TRP A 149 -5.07 12.24 -1.02
C TRP A 149 -5.53 11.05 -0.16
N VAL A 150 -5.82 11.27 1.13
CA VAL A 150 -6.34 10.20 2.01
C VAL A 150 -7.68 9.69 1.52
N ALA A 151 -8.60 10.58 1.12
CA ALA A 151 -9.88 10.20 0.57
C ALA A 151 -9.73 9.36 -0.72
N ALA A 152 -8.83 9.75 -1.61
CA ALA A 152 -8.51 8.98 -2.82
C ALA A 152 -7.94 7.60 -2.50
N MET A 153 -7.03 7.49 -1.52
CA MET A 153 -6.47 6.21 -1.08
C MET A 153 -7.53 5.29 -0.45
N ILE A 154 -8.41 5.82 0.40
CA ILE A 154 -9.53 5.04 0.98
C ILE A 154 -10.48 4.58 -0.12
N SER A 155 -10.83 5.47 -1.06
CA SER A 155 -11.71 5.14 -2.18
C SER A 155 -11.12 4.03 -3.05
N MET A 156 -9.82 4.12 -3.35
CA MET A 156 -9.12 3.12 -4.14
C MET A 156 -8.98 1.79 -3.41
N ALA A 157 -8.66 1.81 -2.11
CA ALA A 157 -8.65 0.62 -1.28
C ALA A 157 -10.02 -0.06 -1.28
N LEU A 158 -11.10 0.70 -1.07
CA LEU A 158 -12.46 0.18 -1.11
C LEU A 158 -12.81 -0.40 -2.48
N ALA A 159 -12.39 0.25 -3.58
CA ALA A 159 -12.59 -0.26 -4.92
C ALA A 159 -11.89 -1.62 -5.13
N VAL A 160 -10.62 -1.76 -4.72
CA VAL A 160 -9.87 -3.01 -4.80
C VAL A 160 -10.49 -4.09 -3.91
N PHE A 161 -10.83 -3.77 -2.65
CA PHE A 161 -11.49 -4.70 -1.74
C PHE A 161 -12.86 -5.13 -2.26
N ASN A 162 -13.62 -4.24 -2.89
CA ASN A 162 -14.91 -4.56 -3.49
C ASN A 162 -14.81 -5.56 -4.66
N LEU A 163 -13.64 -5.72 -5.28
CA LEU A 163 -13.41 -6.73 -6.32
C LEU A 163 -13.08 -8.12 -5.74
N VAL A 164 -12.71 -8.20 -4.46
CA VAL A 164 -12.38 -9.47 -3.81
C VAL A 164 -13.66 -10.32 -3.74
N PRO A 165 -13.58 -11.62 -4.09
CA PRO A 165 -14.71 -12.54 -4.00
C PRO A 165 -14.90 -12.96 -2.53
N ALA A 166 -15.38 -12.03 -1.70
CA ALA A 166 -15.73 -12.27 -0.30
C ALA A 166 -17.10 -11.66 0.00
N ALA A 167 -17.88 -12.31 0.86
CA ALA A 167 -19.29 -11.96 1.09
C ALA A 167 -19.54 -10.47 1.28
N ILE A 168 -20.76 -10.05 0.89
CA ILE A 168 -21.28 -8.68 1.07
C ILE A 168 -20.63 -7.66 0.11
N LEU A 169 -19.49 -7.99 -0.51
CA LEU A 169 -18.82 -7.18 -1.53
C LEU A 169 -19.35 -7.47 -2.95
N ASP A 170 -19.30 -6.47 -3.83
CA ASP A 170 -19.72 -6.57 -5.23
C ASP A 170 -18.96 -7.64 -6.03
N GLY A 171 -17.74 -7.97 -5.61
CA GLY A 171 -16.88 -9.00 -6.20
C GLY A 171 -17.52 -10.38 -6.19
N THR A 172 -18.39 -10.70 -5.22
CA THR A 172 -19.14 -11.97 -5.23
C THR A 172 -20.16 -12.05 -6.35
N ARG A 173 -20.85 -10.93 -6.63
CA ARG A 173 -21.80 -10.84 -7.75
C ARG A 173 -21.04 -10.93 -9.07
N MET A 174 -19.91 -10.24 -9.18
CA MET A 174 -19.02 -10.33 -10.34
C MET A 174 -18.50 -11.75 -10.56
N LEU A 175 -18.08 -12.45 -9.50
CA LEU A 175 -17.65 -13.85 -9.57
C LEU A 175 -18.75 -14.76 -10.12
N PHE A 176 -19.96 -14.66 -9.57
CA PHE A 176 -21.08 -15.49 -10.02
C PHE A 176 -21.54 -15.15 -11.44
N ALA A 177 -21.51 -13.87 -11.83
CA ALA A 177 -21.78 -13.46 -13.20
C ALA A 177 -20.70 -13.99 -14.18
N SER A 178 -19.42 -13.92 -13.80
CA SER A 178 -18.31 -14.42 -14.60
C SER A 178 -18.39 -15.94 -14.77
N LEU A 179 -18.69 -16.66 -13.68
CA LEU A 179 -18.92 -18.10 -13.72
C LEU A 179 -20.16 -18.47 -14.54
N HIS A 180 -21.22 -17.67 -14.49
CA HIS A 180 -22.40 -17.87 -15.32
C HIS A 180 -22.07 -17.78 -16.81
N ILE A 181 -21.30 -16.76 -17.21
CA ILE A 181 -20.84 -16.58 -18.58
C ILE A 181 -19.95 -17.74 -19.02
N ALA A 182 -18.99 -18.16 -18.18
CA ALA A 182 -18.06 -19.24 -18.50
C ALA A 182 -18.72 -20.63 -18.57
N LEU A 183 -19.67 -20.92 -17.67
CA LEU A 183 -20.34 -22.22 -17.58
C LEU A 183 -21.62 -22.29 -18.44
N GLY A 184 -22.11 -21.16 -18.94
CA GLY A 184 -23.38 -21.04 -19.67
C GLY A 184 -24.63 -21.40 -18.86
N LYS A 185 -24.50 -21.56 -17.53
CA LYS A 185 -25.57 -22.01 -16.63
C LYS A 185 -25.57 -21.19 -15.35
N ALA A 186 -26.76 -20.89 -14.83
CA ALA A 186 -26.89 -20.13 -13.59
C ALA A 186 -26.44 -20.97 -12.40
N ILE A 187 -25.63 -20.38 -11.51
CA ILE A 187 -25.24 -21.05 -10.26
C ILE A 187 -26.48 -21.16 -9.35
N PRO A 188 -26.80 -22.35 -8.81
CA PRO A 188 -27.96 -22.53 -7.94
C PRO A 188 -27.94 -21.58 -6.75
N ARG A 189 -29.10 -21.01 -6.39
CA ARG A 189 -29.22 -20.08 -5.25
C ARG A 189 -28.66 -20.66 -3.95
N ARG A 190 -28.83 -21.96 -3.71
CA ARG A 190 -28.27 -22.65 -2.53
C ARG A 190 -26.75 -22.52 -2.45
N VAL A 191 -26.05 -22.67 -3.58
CA VAL A 191 -24.58 -22.55 -3.64
C VAL A 191 -24.16 -21.10 -3.37
N GLN A 192 -24.86 -20.12 -3.96
CA GLN A 192 -24.58 -18.70 -3.71
C GLN A 192 -24.78 -18.32 -2.24
N SER A 193 -25.87 -18.79 -1.63
CA SER A 193 -26.16 -18.54 -0.21
C SER A 193 -25.12 -19.18 0.71
N VAL A 194 -24.74 -20.44 0.48
CA VAL A 194 -23.70 -21.13 1.28
C VAL A 194 -22.36 -20.42 1.13
N TYR A 195 -21.95 -20.10 -0.09
CA TYR A 195 -20.70 -19.38 -0.35
C TYR A 195 -20.67 -18.02 0.35
N THR A 196 -21.77 -17.26 0.27
CA THR A 196 -21.88 -15.94 0.94
C THR A 196 -21.84 -16.11 2.46
N ALA A 197 -22.51 -17.10 3.03
CA ALA A 197 -22.47 -17.34 4.47
C ALA A 197 -21.07 -17.73 4.96
N VAL A 198 -20.38 -18.64 4.25
CA VAL A 198 -19.03 -19.09 4.58
C VAL A 198 -18.03 -17.93 4.50
N THR A 199 -18.06 -17.16 3.42
CA THR A 199 -17.14 -16.03 3.25
C THR A 199 -17.45 -14.89 4.23
N ALA A 200 -18.72 -14.65 4.58
CA ALA A 200 -19.09 -13.67 5.62
C ALA A 200 -18.57 -14.07 6.99
N MET A 201 -18.76 -15.34 7.36
CA MET A 201 -18.26 -15.88 8.62
C MET A 201 -16.74 -15.81 8.69
N MET A 202 -16.05 -16.11 7.58
CA MET A 202 -14.59 -15.98 7.49
C MET A 202 -14.12 -14.52 7.65
N LEU A 203 -14.82 -13.54 7.07
CA LEU A 203 -14.53 -12.12 7.25
C LEU A 203 -14.70 -11.68 8.70
N VAL A 204 -15.80 -12.05 9.35
CA VAL A 204 -16.03 -11.75 10.77
C VAL A 204 -14.93 -12.35 11.64
N TRP A 205 -14.56 -13.60 11.38
CA TRP A 205 -13.49 -14.27 12.10
C TRP A 205 -12.13 -13.56 11.91
N LEU A 206 -11.82 -13.16 10.68
CA LEU A 206 -10.61 -12.40 10.36
C LEU A 206 -10.60 -11.03 11.04
N MET A 207 -11.74 -10.33 11.09
CA MET A 207 -11.85 -9.05 11.81
C MET A 207 -11.55 -9.23 13.30
N ILE A 208 -12.10 -10.26 13.94
CA ILE A 208 -11.82 -10.57 15.36
C ILE A 208 -10.33 -10.88 15.56
N PHE A 209 -9.76 -11.75 14.74
CA PHE A 209 -8.35 -12.16 14.83
C PHE A 209 -7.40 -10.97 14.62
N SER A 210 -7.64 -10.15 13.59
CA SER A 210 -6.84 -8.96 13.30
C SER A 210 -6.96 -7.90 14.40
N THR A 211 -8.17 -7.67 14.91
CA THR A 211 -8.41 -6.73 16.01
C THR A 211 -7.68 -7.17 17.27
N TYR A 212 -7.69 -8.47 17.59
CA TYR A 212 -6.93 -9.01 18.72
C TYR A 212 -5.42 -8.74 18.56
N GLY A 213 -4.85 -9.01 17.38
CA GLY A 213 -3.44 -8.72 17.09
C GLY A 213 -3.09 -7.24 17.19
N ASP A 214 -3.98 -6.35 16.75
CA ASP A 214 -3.82 -4.89 16.90
C ASP A 214 -3.88 -4.45 18.36
N VAL A 215 -4.82 -4.99 19.15
CA VAL A 215 -4.97 -4.71 20.58
C VAL A 215 -3.74 -5.17 21.36
N VAL A 216 -3.26 -6.39 21.12
CA VAL A 216 -2.04 -6.91 21.76
C VAL A 216 -0.85 -6.01 21.44
N ARG A 217 -0.67 -5.58 20.18
CA ARG A 217 0.37 -4.61 19.82
C ARG A 217 0.22 -3.27 20.54
N LEU A 218 -0.99 -2.79 20.77
CA LEU A 218 -1.23 -1.53 21.48
C LEU A 218 -0.88 -1.57 22.97
N PHE A 219 -0.96 -2.74 23.60
CA PHE A 219 -0.70 -2.88 25.05
C PHE A 219 0.67 -3.47 25.37
N ILE A 220 1.35 -4.12 24.41
CA ILE A 220 2.64 -4.79 24.61
C ILE A 220 3.81 -4.08 23.88
N ALA A 221 3.54 -3.17 22.93
CA ALA A 221 4.56 -2.31 22.32
C ALA A 221 4.64 -0.94 23.02
#